data_AF-A0A6N4R913-F1
#
_entry.id   AF-A0A6N4R913-F1
#
_cell.length_a   1.000
_cell.length_b   1.000
_cell.length_c   1.000
_cell.angle_alpha   90.00
_cell.angle_beta   90.00
_cell.angle_gamma   90.00
#
_symmetry.space_group_name_H-M   'P 1'
#
loop_
_entity.id
_entity.type
_entity.pdbx_description
1 polymer ?
#
loop_
_entity_poly.entity_id
_entity_poly.type
_entity_poly.pdbx_seq_one_letter_code
_entity_poly.pdbx_strand_id
1 'polypeptide(L)'
;MVPRKPADVPPVELMDEFGGSLFGGTRPKKVEEPKGFRGWLAKTEQRVIAWPWKRIGQGAMAVAVMAGGYALWTNRVFVGDFTAAYVAEATGAVVEKIVVSGAVYTGREDLQSALGLKRGDSLVGFDAGSARARIEQLPWVRLASVDRMLPDRVNVTIYEHVPLARLVADGQIWVINKDGKRIVADASNAFAGLPLLKGDGAAAQAGPLFMHLANWPQLLTQLREAEWVGDRRWNLRFVSGVMVQLPEDSRTFGAEQALPLLAKLEEARHVLTLNAGEVDLRLPDRVVLRLPETVGTTPVTQKPAVAG
;
A
#
# COMPACT_ATOMS: atom_id res chain seq x y z
N MET A 1 14.77 22.28 26.12
CA MET A 1 16.05 21.55 26.08
C MET A 1 16.31 21.14 24.65
N VAL A 2 17.36 21.68 24.04
CA VAL A 2 17.82 21.34 22.69
C VAL A 2 18.94 20.31 22.82
N PRO A 3 18.91 19.18 22.10
CA PRO A 3 20.09 18.36 21.88
C PRO A 3 20.71 18.64 20.50
N ARG A 4 22.04 18.57 20.49
CA ARG A 4 22.99 19.10 19.51
C ARG A 4 23.10 18.23 18.25
N LYS A 5 23.47 18.90 17.15
CA LYS A 5 24.00 18.37 15.89
C LYS A 5 25.31 17.59 16.11
N PRO A 6 25.51 16.40 15.52
CA PRO A 6 26.84 15.84 15.30
C PRO A 6 27.42 16.37 13.98
N ALA A 7 28.65 16.84 14.05
CA ALA A 7 29.47 17.30 12.94
C ALA A 7 30.16 16.11 12.20
N ASP A 8 30.34 16.31 10.91
CA ASP A 8 31.44 15.90 10.02
C ASP A 8 32.25 14.64 10.38
N VAL A 9 32.08 13.60 9.53
CA VAL A 9 33.03 12.49 9.40
C VAL A 9 33.61 12.53 7.99
N PRO A 10 34.94 12.66 7.81
CA PRO A 10 35.57 12.66 6.48
C PRO A 10 35.69 11.25 5.89
N PRO A 11 35.83 11.12 4.55
CA PRO A 11 35.90 9.83 3.86
C PRO A 11 37.26 9.15 4.06
N VAL A 12 37.24 7.82 4.18
CA VAL A 12 38.42 6.97 4.29
C VAL A 12 38.96 6.67 2.89
N GLU A 13 40.16 7.18 2.59
CA GLU A 13 41.02 6.74 1.50
C GLU A 13 41.68 5.41 1.86
N LEU A 14 41.65 4.44 0.94
CA LEU A 14 42.45 3.22 1.01
C LEU A 14 43.54 3.31 -0.06
N MET A 15 44.76 3.59 0.37
CA MET A 15 45.97 3.46 -0.43
C MET A 15 46.75 2.22 0.02
N ASP A 16 47.44 1.64 -0.97
CA ASP A 16 48.42 0.57 -0.91
C ASP A 16 49.29 0.53 0.34
N GLU A 17 49.46 -0.66 0.92
CA GLU A 17 50.76 -1.18 1.38
C GLU A 17 50.63 -2.60 1.93
N PHE A 18 51.17 -3.59 1.22
CA PHE A 18 51.69 -4.80 1.84
C PHE A 18 53.01 -5.19 1.17
N GLY A 19 54.08 -4.54 1.62
CA GLY A 19 55.40 -5.13 1.67
C GLY A 19 55.55 -5.89 3.01
N GLY A 20 56.08 -7.11 2.97
CA GLY A 20 56.28 -7.88 4.19
C GLY A 20 56.89 -9.26 3.96
N SER A 21 58.18 -9.28 3.68
CA SER A 21 59.00 -10.50 3.72
C SER A 21 59.10 -11.03 5.14
N LEU A 22 58.91 -12.34 5.33
CA LEU A 22 59.50 -13.10 6.43
C LEU A 22 59.77 -14.51 5.90
N PHE A 23 61.02 -14.95 5.92
CA PHE A 23 61.51 -16.21 6.52
C PHE A 23 62.93 -16.48 6.02
N GLY A 24 63.85 -16.45 6.98
CA GLY A 24 65.28 -16.62 6.82
C GLY A 24 65.70 -18.07 6.63
N GLY A 25 66.95 -18.20 6.18
CA GLY A 25 67.53 -19.42 5.64
C GLY A 25 67.76 -20.57 6.61
N THR A 26 67.93 -21.75 6.01
CA THR A 26 69.07 -22.63 6.31
C THR A 26 69.38 -23.49 5.08
N ARG A 27 70.65 -23.53 4.68
CA ARG A 27 71.18 -24.40 3.62
C ARG A 27 71.36 -25.81 4.17
N PRO A 28 71.16 -26.84 3.34
CA PRO A 28 72.22 -27.83 3.21
C PRO A 28 72.52 -28.30 1.78
N LYS A 29 73.82 -28.61 1.62
CA LYS A 29 74.55 -29.50 0.70
C LYS A 29 74.15 -29.68 -0.77
N LYS A 30 75.12 -29.29 -1.60
CA LYS A 30 75.41 -29.64 -2.99
C LYS A 30 75.28 -31.16 -3.24
N VAL A 31 74.40 -31.54 -4.15
CA VAL A 31 74.32 -32.88 -4.74
C VAL A 31 74.91 -32.81 -6.15
N GLU A 32 75.82 -33.73 -6.45
CA GLU A 32 76.61 -33.80 -7.67
C GLU A 32 75.75 -34.17 -8.91
N GLU A 33 76.06 -33.53 -10.03
CA GLU A 33 75.49 -33.83 -11.35
C GLU A 33 76.03 -35.17 -11.90
N PRO A 34 75.18 -36.09 -12.37
CA PRO A 34 75.62 -37.10 -13.31
C PRO A 34 75.72 -36.51 -14.72
N LYS A 35 76.94 -36.57 -15.26
CA LYS A 35 77.27 -36.29 -16.66
C LYS A 35 76.44 -37.18 -17.58
N GLY A 36 75.88 -36.59 -18.62
CA GLY A 36 75.50 -37.32 -19.83
C GLY A 36 74.03 -37.23 -20.19
N PHE A 37 73.59 -36.08 -20.70
CA PHE A 37 72.43 -36.03 -21.59
C PHE A 37 72.55 -34.89 -22.62
N ARG A 38 73.77 -34.70 -23.15
CA ARG A 38 74.04 -33.82 -24.30
C ARG A 38 73.77 -34.49 -25.66
N GLY A 39 73.03 -35.60 -25.68
CA GLY A 39 72.78 -36.40 -26.88
C GLY A 39 71.34 -36.43 -27.41
N TRP A 40 70.40 -35.69 -26.79
CA TRP A 40 68.97 -35.84 -27.10
C TRP A 40 68.36 -34.68 -27.92
N LEU A 41 69.12 -33.65 -28.27
CA LEU A 41 68.66 -32.52 -29.09
C LEU A 41 69.31 -32.51 -30.48
N ALA A 42 69.15 -33.59 -31.25
CA ALA A 42 69.55 -33.60 -32.66
C ALA A 42 68.74 -34.61 -33.50
N LYS A 43 67.41 -34.44 -33.55
CA LYS A 43 66.59 -34.80 -34.72
C LYS A 43 65.12 -34.49 -34.46
N THR A 44 64.66 -33.35 -34.92
CA THR A 44 63.29 -33.21 -35.46
C THR A 44 63.22 -31.92 -36.27
N GLU A 45 63.54 -32.12 -37.53
CA GLU A 45 63.19 -31.37 -38.73
C GLU A 45 62.38 -30.08 -38.54
N GLN A 46 63.04 -28.98 -38.92
CA GLN A 46 62.42 -27.80 -39.50
C GLN A 46 61.44 -28.20 -40.61
N ARG A 47 60.15 -28.15 -40.32
CA ARG A 47 59.11 -27.99 -41.33
C ARG A 47 58.51 -26.60 -41.18
N VAL A 48 58.83 -25.77 -42.17
CA VAL A 48 58.32 -24.41 -42.38
C VAL A 48 56.79 -24.48 -42.51
N ILE A 49 56.07 -23.98 -41.52
CA ILE A 49 54.65 -23.66 -41.63
C ILE A 49 54.47 -22.23 -41.12
N ALA A 50 54.75 -21.26 -42.00
CA ALA A 50 54.20 -19.92 -41.88
C ALA A 50 52.71 -19.99 -42.24
N TRP A 51 51.88 -20.46 -41.31
CA TRP A 51 50.42 -20.45 -41.42
C TRP A 51 49.85 -19.30 -40.58
N PRO A 52 48.84 -18.55 -41.05
CA PRO A 52 48.74 -17.13 -40.76
C PRO A 52 47.91 -16.88 -39.50
N TRP A 53 48.58 -16.59 -38.39
CA TRP A 53 47.94 -16.12 -37.14
C TRP A 53 47.11 -14.84 -37.36
N LYS A 54 47.38 -14.08 -38.44
CA LYS A 54 46.56 -12.94 -38.88
C LYS A 54 45.13 -13.34 -39.29
N ARG A 55 44.90 -14.52 -39.89
CA ARG A 55 43.54 -14.95 -40.31
C ARG A 55 42.74 -15.59 -39.17
N ILE A 56 43.40 -16.25 -38.22
CA ILE A 56 42.75 -16.78 -37.01
C ILE A 56 42.33 -15.62 -36.09
N GLY A 57 43.15 -14.57 -35.96
CA GLY A 57 42.79 -13.35 -35.24
C GLY A 57 41.63 -12.58 -35.90
N GLN A 58 41.61 -12.48 -37.23
CA GLN A 58 40.51 -11.85 -37.97
C GLN A 58 39.20 -12.66 -37.91
N GLY A 59 39.27 -13.98 -37.95
CA GLY A 59 38.11 -14.86 -37.77
C GLY A 59 37.53 -14.78 -36.36
N ALA A 60 38.37 -14.76 -35.33
CA ALA A 60 37.93 -14.58 -33.94
C ALA A 60 37.28 -13.21 -33.71
N MET A 61 37.81 -12.15 -34.33
CA MET A 61 37.24 -10.81 -34.23
C MET A 61 35.90 -10.71 -34.98
N ALA A 62 35.76 -11.34 -36.14
CA ALA A 62 34.48 -11.40 -36.86
C ALA A 62 33.43 -12.20 -36.09
N VAL A 63 33.81 -13.31 -35.45
CA VAL A 63 32.90 -14.07 -34.57
C VAL A 63 32.55 -13.28 -33.32
N ALA A 64 33.47 -12.52 -32.73
CA ALA A 64 33.16 -11.65 -31.59
C ALA A 64 32.26 -10.46 -31.97
N VAL A 65 32.44 -9.86 -33.16
CA VAL A 65 31.57 -8.80 -33.69
C VAL A 65 30.21 -9.36 -34.08
N MET A 66 30.13 -10.57 -34.66
CA MET A 66 28.84 -11.21 -34.94
C MET A 66 28.15 -11.71 -33.67
N ALA A 67 28.87 -12.23 -32.68
CA ALA A 67 28.31 -12.60 -31.39
C ALA A 67 27.88 -11.37 -30.58
N GLY A 68 28.65 -10.28 -30.63
CA GLY A 68 28.30 -8.99 -30.05
C GLY A 68 27.10 -8.37 -30.77
N GLY A 69 27.08 -8.34 -32.10
CA GLY A 69 25.96 -7.88 -32.90
C GLY A 69 24.70 -8.73 -32.72
N TYR A 70 24.85 -10.05 -32.61
CA TYR A 70 23.76 -10.99 -32.31
C TYR A 70 23.25 -10.81 -30.87
N ALA A 71 24.14 -10.58 -29.91
CA ALA A 71 23.77 -10.23 -28.54
C ALA A 71 23.04 -8.88 -28.49
N LEU A 72 23.48 -7.86 -29.23
CA LEU A 72 22.81 -6.56 -29.33
C LEU A 72 21.46 -6.65 -30.07
N TRP A 73 21.35 -7.55 -31.06
CA TRP A 73 20.12 -7.78 -31.83
C TRP A 73 19.07 -8.59 -31.04
N THR A 74 19.51 -9.54 -30.22
CA THR A 74 18.65 -10.39 -29.38
C THR A 74 18.31 -9.73 -28.03
N ASN A 75 19.28 -9.11 -27.36
CA ASN A 75 19.10 -8.37 -26.10
C ASN A 75 18.88 -6.87 -26.35
N ARG A 76 17.70 -6.54 -26.89
CA ARG A 76 17.26 -5.14 -27.08
C ARG A 76 17.18 -4.35 -25.76
N VAL A 77 17.08 -5.05 -24.63
CA VAL A 77 16.96 -4.48 -23.27
C VAL A 77 18.28 -3.86 -22.78
N PHE A 78 19.42 -4.56 -22.99
CA PHE A 78 20.72 -4.10 -22.48
C PHE A 78 21.25 -2.82 -23.16
N VAL A 79 20.91 -2.60 -24.43
CA VAL A 79 21.32 -1.38 -25.16
C VAL A 79 20.46 -0.18 -24.79
N GLY A 80 19.17 -0.41 -24.52
CA GLY A 80 18.22 0.64 -24.16
C GLY A 80 18.57 1.30 -22.83
N ASP A 81 18.91 0.52 -21.81
CA ASP A 81 19.20 1.04 -20.47
C ASP A 81 20.52 1.84 -20.41
N PHE A 82 21.57 1.36 -21.09
CA PHE A 82 22.85 2.07 -21.16
C PHE A 82 22.76 3.38 -21.95
N THR A 83 22.02 3.38 -23.07
CA THR A 83 21.82 4.59 -23.87
C THR A 83 20.93 5.60 -23.14
N ALA A 84 19.88 5.15 -22.45
CA ALA A 84 19.03 5.99 -21.63
C ALA A 84 19.81 6.64 -20.48
N ALA A 85 20.64 5.88 -19.75
CA ALA A 85 21.47 6.41 -18.67
C ALA A 85 22.47 7.47 -19.16
N TYR A 86 23.14 7.21 -20.29
CA TYR A 86 24.08 8.17 -20.88
C TYR A 86 23.38 9.45 -21.36
N VAL A 87 22.20 9.32 -22.00
CA VAL A 87 21.39 10.49 -22.41
C VAL A 87 20.87 11.24 -21.19
N ALA A 88 20.45 10.54 -20.14
CA ALA A 88 20.01 11.15 -18.89
C ALA A 88 21.11 11.98 -18.23
N GLU A 89 22.32 11.44 -18.13
CA GLU A 89 23.48 12.14 -17.58
C GLU A 89 23.85 13.36 -18.45
N ALA A 90 23.84 13.21 -19.78
CA ALA A 90 24.15 14.31 -20.70
C ALA A 90 23.09 15.43 -20.72
N THR A 91 21.83 15.11 -20.43
CA THR A 91 20.70 16.07 -20.46
C THR A 91 20.25 16.54 -19.07
N GLY A 92 20.85 16.00 -18.00
CA GLY A 92 20.41 16.19 -16.62
C GLY A 92 19.06 15.52 -16.31
N ALA A 93 18.59 14.60 -17.16
CA ALA A 93 17.31 13.92 -17.00
C ALA A 93 17.36 12.78 -15.96
N VAL A 94 17.76 13.15 -14.75
CA VAL A 94 17.97 12.26 -13.61
C VAL A 94 17.03 12.68 -12.48
N VAL A 95 16.50 11.72 -11.73
CA VAL A 95 15.61 12.00 -10.61
C VAL A 95 16.35 12.78 -9.53
N GLU A 96 16.05 14.08 -9.38
CA GLU A 96 16.51 14.88 -8.24
C GLU A 96 15.43 14.96 -7.15
N LYS A 97 14.17 15.11 -7.58
CA LYS A 97 13.03 15.36 -6.69
C LYS A 97 11.79 14.56 -7.07
N ILE A 98 11.26 13.84 -6.09
CA ILE A 98 9.94 13.19 -6.17
C ILE A 98 8.98 13.98 -5.29
N VAL A 99 7.92 14.51 -5.87
CA VAL A 99 6.86 15.24 -5.14
C VAL A 99 5.63 14.34 -5.08
N VAL A 100 5.21 14.00 -3.86
CA VAL A 100 4.02 13.19 -3.61
C VAL A 100 2.95 14.06 -2.97
N SER A 101 1.74 14.02 -3.53
CA SER A 101 0.59 14.76 -3.06
C SER A 101 -0.61 13.83 -2.86
N GLY A 102 -1.39 14.06 -1.81
CA GLY A 102 -2.65 13.33 -1.56
C GLY A 102 -2.52 12.00 -0.81
N ALA A 103 -1.31 11.59 -0.42
CA ALA A 103 -1.09 10.45 0.47
C ALA A 103 -1.36 10.85 1.92
N VAL A 104 -2.29 10.17 2.59
CA VAL A 104 -2.63 10.36 4.01
C VAL A 104 -2.34 9.08 4.78
N TYR A 105 -2.84 7.95 4.29
CA TYR A 105 -2.66 6.63 4.90
C TYR A 105 -1.53 5.83 4.28
N THR A 106 -1.23 6.06 3.00
CA THR A 106 -0.18 5.31 2.28
C THR A 106 1.21 5.77 2.73
N GLY A 107 2.02 4.83 3.21
CA GLY A 107 3.37 5.10 3.67
C GLY A 107 4.30 5.58 2.55
N ARG A 108 5.25 6.45 2.90
CA ARG A 108 6.27 6.94 1.95
C ARG A 108 7.13 5.82 1.39
N GLU A 109 7.48 4.83 2.23
CA GLU A 109 8.31 3.68 1.84
C GLU A 109 7.59 2.77 0.84
N ASP A 110 6.30 2.51 1.06
CA ASP A 110 5.46 1.73 0.13
C ASP A 110 5.36 2.43 -1.23
N LEU A 111 5.15 3.75 -1.23
CA LEU A 111 5.10 4.55 -2.45
C LEU A 111 6.43 4.59 -3.18
N GLN A 112 7.54 4.73 -2.47
CA GLN A 112 8.87 4.71 -3.08
C GLN A 112 9.18 3.34 -3.70
N SER A 113 8.81 2.26 -2.99
CA SER A 113 8.97 0.89 -3.47
C SER A 113 8.10 0.61 -4.70
N ALA A 114 6.84 1.07 -4.69
CA ALA A 114 5.92 0.95 -5.82
C ALA A 114 6.35 1.80 -7.03
N LEU A 115 6.87 3.01 -6.80
CA LEU A 115 7.39 3.87 -7.86
C LEU A 115 8.61 3.21 -8.53
N GLY A 116 9.47 2.57 -7.75
CA GLY A 116 10.67 1.89 -8.24
C GLY A 116 11.76 2.86 -8.69
N LEU A 117 11.74 4.09 -8.16
CA LEU A 117 12.73 5.12 -8.44
C LEU A 117 13.44 5.56 -7.16
N LYS A 118 14.73 5.82 -7.30
CA LYS A 118 15.58 6.46 -6.31
C LYS A 118 16.14 7.76 -6.89
N ARG A 119 16.58 8.65 -6.01
CA ARG A 119 17.33 9.83 -6.42
C ARG A 119 18.59 9.37 -7.15
N GLY A 120 18.87 9.96 -8.32
CA GLY A 120 19.99 9.56 -9.17
C GLY A 120 19.62 8.59 -10.30
N ASP A 121 18.39 8.04 -10.30
CA ASP A 121 17.95 7.16 -11.39
C ASP A 121 17.62 7.95 -12.67
N SER A 122 17.80 7.32 -13.83
CA SER A 122 17.46 7.90 -15.12
C SER A 122 15.94 8.09 -15.27
N LEU A 123 15.51 9.30 -15.63
CA LEU A 123 14.14 9.57 -16.06
C LEU A 123 13.90 9.25 -17.53
N VAL A 124 14.97 9.17 -18.31
CA VAL A 124 14.92 8.74 -19.71
C VAL A 124 14.55 7.25 -19.72
N GLY A 125 13.46 6.92 -20.41
CA GLY A 125 12.93 5.56 -20.46
C GLY A 125 12.08 5.15 -19.24
N PHE A 126 11.94 5.97 -18.20
CA PHE A 126 11.08 5.63 -17.05
C PHE A 126 9.62 5.43 -17.48
N ASP A 127 9.09 4.24 -17.23
CA ASP A 127 7.69 3.92 -17.51
C ASP A 127 6.78 4.35 -16.36
N ALA A 128 6.27 5.58 -16.48
CA ALA A 128 5.29 6.14 -15.55
C ALA A 128 3.97 5.35 -15.52
N GLY A 129 3.58 4.69 -16.61
CA GLY A 129 2.36 3.88 -16.69
C GLY A 129 2.47 2.62 -15.83
N SER A 130 3.58 1.89 -15.95
CA SER A 130 3.86 0.75 -15.08
C SER A 130 3.99 1.14 -13.62
N ALA A 131 4.63 2.28 -13.32
CA ALA A 131 4.75 2.77 -11.96
C ALA A 131 3.38 3.15 -11.35
N ARG A 132 2.53 3.83 -12.13
CA ARG A 132 1.15 4.12 -11.74
C ARG A 132 0.39 2.83 -11.41
N ALA A 133 0.47 1.82 -12.27
CA ALA A 133 -0.22 0.54 -12.05
C ALA A 133 0.22 -0.15 -10.76
N ARG A 134 1.51 -0.09 -10.40
CA ARG A 134 2.01 -0.59 -9.11
C ARG A 134 1.50 0.22 -7.92
N ILE A 135 1.44 1.55 -8.04
CA ILE A 135 0.90 2.41 -6.97
C ILE A 135 -0.59 2.16 -6.76
N GLU A 136 -1.37 1.96 -7.83
CA GLU A 136 -2.81 1.63 -7.75
C GLU A 136 -3.09 0.24 -7.16
N GLN A 137 -2.08 -0.63 -7.03
CA GLN A 137 -2.19 -1.90 -6.29
C GLN A 137 -2.08 -1.73 -4.77
N LEU A 138 -1.63 -0.57 -4.29
CA LEU A 138 -1.55 -0.32 -2.86
C LEU A 138 -2.96 -0.23 -2.25
N PRO A 139 -3.21 -0.81 -1.06
CA PRO A 139 -4.56 -1.00 -0.55
C PRO A 139 -5.40 0.28 -0.41
N TRP A 140 -4.75 1.37 0.05
CA TRP A 140 -5.39 2.67 0.25
C TRP A 140 -5.60 3.45 -1.04
N VAL A 141 -4.92 3.12 -2.13
CA VAL A 141 -4.94 3.92 -3.36
C VAL A 141 -6.16 3.53 -4.20
N ARG A 142 -7.00 4.53 -4.50
CA ARG A 142 -8.11 4.39 -5.44
C ARG A 142 -7.68 4.72 -6.87
N LEU A 143 -6.88 5.77 -7.02
CA LEU A 143 -6.40 6.29 -8.30
C LEU A 143 -5.05 6.97 -8.09
N ALA A 144 -4.14 6.83 -9.05
CA ALA A 144 -2.87 7.55 -9.05
C ALA A 144 -2.61 8.23 -10.40
N SER A 145 -1.93 9.38 -10.36
CA SER A 145 -1.31 10.01 -11.53
C SER A 145 0.19 10.09 -11.29
N VAL A 146 0.97 9.68 -12.27
CA VAL A 146 2.43 9.74 -12.24
C VAL A 146 2.88 10.50 -13.47
N ASP A 147 3.41 11.69 -13.24
CA ASP A 147 3.79 12.63 -14.27
C ASP A 147 5.29 12.90 -14.21
N ARG A 148 5.97 12.70 -15.34
CA ARG A 148 7.38 13.05 -15.50
C ARG A 148 7.50 14.53 -15.83
N MET A 149 8.19 15.27 -14.98
CA MET A 149 8.53 16.67 -15.20
C MET A 149 10.03 16.76 -15.46
N LEU A 150 10.38 16.71 -16.73
CA LEU A 150 11.77 16.85 -17.15
C LEU A 150 12.32 18.25 -16.82
N PRO A 151 13.63 18.38 -16.56
CA PRO A 151 14.61 17.29 -16.60
C PRO A 151 14.61 16.41 -15.33
N ASP A 152 14.25 16.93 -14.16
CA ASP A 152 14.74 16.39 -12.87
C ASP A 152 13.66 15.83 -11.91
N ARG A 153 12.37 15.87 -12.29
CA ARG A 153 11.27 15.67 -11.32
C ARG A 153 10.24 14.61 -11.73
N VAL A 154 9.66 14.00 -10.71
CA VAL A 154 8.46 13.16 -10.82
C VAL A 154 7.40 13.67 -9.86
N ASN A 155 6.23 13.97 -10.40
CA ASN A 155 5.06 14.31 -9.62
C ASN A 155 4.14 13.08 -9.51
N VAL A 156 3.78 12.75 -8.28
CA VAL A 156 2.87 11.65 -7.97
C VAL A 156 1.66 12.23 -7.24
N THR A 157 0.49 12.15 -7.86
CA THR A 157 -0.77 12.57 -7.23
C THR A 157 -1.59 11.33 -6.91
N ILE A 158 -1.98 11.17 -5.65
CA ILE A 158 -2.69 10.00 -5.15
C ILE A 158 -4.06 10.42 -4.68
N TYR A 159 -5.07 9.64 -5.05
CA TYR A 159 -6.41 9.73 -4.50
C TYR A 159 -6.66 8.46 -3.69
N GLU A 160 -6.68 8.59 -2.38
CA GLU A 160 -6.93 7.47 -1.48
C GLU A 160 -8.43 7.16 -1.35
N HIS A 161 -8.72 5.93 -0.95
CA HIS A 161 -10.06 5.53 -0.52
C HIS A 161 -10.42 6.26 0.78
N VAL A 162 -11.62 6.83 0.82
CA VAL A 162 -12.18 7.41 2.05
C VAL A 162 -12.78 6.27 2.87
N PRO A 163 -12.34 6.06 4.12
CA PRO A 163 -12.89 5.04 4.98
C PRO A 163 -14.31 5.44 5.40
N LEU A 164 -15.28 4.56 5.16
CA LEU A 164 -16.69 4.82 5.44
C LEU A 164 -17.15 4.14 6.72
N ALA A 165 -16.82 2.85 6.85
CA ALA A 165 -17.27 2.02 7.96
C ALA A 165 -16.29 0.87 8.20
N ARG A 166 -16.50 0.15 9.30
CA ARG A 166 -15.82 -1.11 9.59
C ARG A 166 -16.77 -2.26 9.33
N LEU A 167 -16.30 -3.37 8.77
CA LEU A 167 -17.11 -4.53 8.41
C LEU A 167 -16.59 -5.76 9.15
N VAL A 168 -17.48 -6.47 9.85
CA VAL A 168 -17.17 -7.81 10.38
C VAL A 168 -17.35 -8.81 9.25
N ALA A 169 -16.25 -9.40 8.77
CA ALA A 169 -16.29 -10.44 7.74
C ALA A 169 -15.10 -11.39 7.92
N ASP A 170 -15.32 -12.68 7.65
CA ASP A 170 -14.27 -13.71 7.67
C ASP A 170 -13.49 -13.76 9.00
N GLY A 171 -14.21 -13.60 10.12
CA GLY A 171 -13.63 -13.65 11.48
C GLY A 171 -12.74 -12.45 11.86
N GLN A 172 -12.70 -11.40 11.04
CA GLN A 172 -11.92 -10.19 11.30
C GLN A 172 -12.70 -8.91 10.94
N ILE A 173 -12.14 -7.76 11.28
CA ILE A 173 -12.75 -6.45 11.00
C ILE A 173 -11.97 -5.77 9.88
N TRP A 174 -12.67 -5.35 8.83
CA TRP A 174 -12.12 -4.65 7.69
C TRP A 174 -12.58 -3.21 7.65
N VAL A 175 -11.71 -2.28 7.28
CA VAL A 175 -12.13 -0.93 6.89
C VAL A 175 -12.64 -1.01 5.45
N ILE A 176 -13.83 -0.47 5.21
CA ILE A 176 -14.44 -0.44 3.88
C ILE A 176 -14.68 0.98 3.40
N ASN A 177 -14.75 1.16 2.08
CA ASN A 177 -15.14 2.41 1.45
C ASN A 177 -16.65 2.43 1.10
N LYS A 178 -17.10 3.50 0.46
CA LYS A 178 -18.49 3.67 -0.01
C LYS A 178 -18.98 2.65 -1.04
N ASP A 179 -18.06 2.03 -1.77
CA ASP A 179 -18.37 1.03 -2.79
C ASP A 179 -18.42 -0.39 -2.17
N GLY A 180 -18.25 -0.52 -0.85
CA GLY A 180 -18.19 -1.79 -0.14
C GLY A 180 -16.84 -2.51 -0.29
N LYS A 181 -15.85 -1.89 -0.94
CA LYS A 181 -14.51 -2.48 -1.11
C LYS A 181 -13.77 -2.48 0.22
N ARG A 182 -13.24 -3.64 0.60
CA ARG A 182 -12.34 -3.83 1.74
C ARG A 182 -10.99 -3.19 1.42
N ILE A 183 -10.52 -2.29 2.27
CA ILE A 183 -9.26 -1.55 2.10
C ILE A 183 -8.15 -2.29 2.86
N VAL A 184 -8.26 -2.34 4.19
CA VAL A 184 -7.29 -2.99 5.09
C VAL A 184 -8.00 -3.60 6.29
N ALA A 185 -7.34 -4.56 6.96
CA ALA A 185 -7.82 -5.09 8.23
C ALA A 185 -7.58 -4.07 9.37
N ASP A 186 -8.59 -3.84 10.22
CA ASP A 186 -8.52 -2.93 11.37
C ASP A 186 -8.05 -3.68 12.63
N ALA A 187 -6.92 -4.39 12.55
CA ALA A 187 -6.43 -5.22 13.65
C ALA A 187 -6.02 -4.41 14.89
N SER A 188 -5.57 -3.16 14.69
CA SER A 188 -5.18 -2.24 15.77
C SER A 188 -6.34 -1.40 16.30
N ASN A 189 -7.57 -1.60 15.81
CA ASN A 189 -8.74 -0.80 16.17
C ASN A 189 -8.51 0.72 16.00
N ALA A 190 -7.73 1.10 14.98
CA ALA A 190 -7.38 2.49 14.70
C ALA A 190 -8.59 3.29 14.21
N PHE A 191 -9.58 2.60 13.63
CA PHE A 191 -10.80 3.19 13.08
C PHE A 191 -12.02 2.98 13.98
N ALA A 192 -11.82 2.86 15.30
CA ALA A 192 -12.88 2.61 16.28
C ALA A 192 -14.04 3.61 16.23
N GLY A 193 -13.79 4.84 15.78
CA GLY A 193 -14.81 5.89 15.62
C GLY A 193 -15.74 5.69 14.41
N LEU A 194 -15.42 4.78 13.49
CA LEU A 194 -16.30 4.45 12.37
C LEU A 194 -17.36 3.41 12.80
N PRO A 195 -18.60 3.52 12.28
CA PRO A 195 -19.65 2.55 12.55
C PRO A 195 -19.26 1.14 12.13
N LEU A 196 -19.72 0.15 12.89
CA LEU A 196 -19.48 -1.27 12.61
C LEU A 196 -20.65 -1.89 11.84
N LEU A 197 -20.35 -2.49 10.70
CA LEU A 197 -21.29 -3.19 9.84
C LEU A 197 -21.23 -4.70 10.07
N LYS A 198 -22.40 -5.33 10.11
CA LYS A 198 -22.58 -6.78 10.30
C LYS A 198 -23.62 -7.32 9.33
N GLY A 199 -23.56 -8.62 9.06
CA GLY A 199 -24.51 -9.33 8.20
C GLY A 199 -23.97 -9.58 6.80
N ASP A 200 -24.40 -10.69 6.22
CA ASP A 200 -24.02 -11.11 4.87
C ASP A 200 -24.57 -10.12 3.83
N GLY A 201 -23.72 -9.57 2.97
CA GLY A 201 -24.12 -8.57 1.97
C GLY A 201 -24.11 -7.11 2.47
N ALA A 202 -23.87 -6.88 3.76
CA ALA A 202 -23.83 -5.53 4.36
C ALA A 202 -22.86 -4.57 3.64
N ALA A 203 -21.73 -5.08 3.15
CA ALA A 203 -20.73 -4.28 2.45
C ALA A 203 -21.29 -3.62 1.18
N ALA A 204 -22.07 -4.35 0.38
CA ALA A 204 -22.65 -3.84 -0.86
C ALA A 204 -23.73 -2.79 -0.61
N GLN A 205 -24.44 -2.92 0.52
CA GLN A 205 -25.53 -2.03 0.92
C GLN A 205 -25.07 -0.82 1.75
N ALA A 206 -23.77 -0.75 2.10
CA ALA A 206 -23.22 0.33 2.90
C ALA A 206 -23.35 1.68 2.20
N GLY A 207 -22.95 1.78 0.93
CA GLY A 207 -23.03 3.02 0.14
C GLY A 207 -24.41 3.66 0.16
N PRO A 208 -25.48 2.93 -0.27
CA PRO A 208 -26.85 3.41 -0.21
C PRO A 208 -27.29 3.87 1.20
N LEU A 209 -27.03 3.07 2.23
CA LEU A 209 -27.39 3.42 3.61
C LEU A 209 -26.76 4.76 4.04
N PHE A 210 -25.45 4.90 3.85
CA PHE A 210 -24.72 6.10 4.25
C PHE A 210 -25.08 7.32 3.39
N MET A 211 -25.47 7.12 2.13
CA MET A 211 -26.02 8.20 1.29
C MET A 211 -27.32 8.76 1.89
N HIS A 212 -28.22 7.90 2.37
CA HIS A 212 -29.45 8.37 3.03
C HIS A 212 -29.16 9.03 4.38
N LEU A 213 -28.23 8.47 5.16
CA LEU A 213 -27.83 9.01 6.46
C LEU A 213 -27.01 10.31 6.36
N ALA A 214 -26.36 10.59 5.23
CA ALA A 214 -25.59 11.82 5.01
C ALA A 214 -26.44 13.09 5.17
N ASN A 215 -27.75 12.99 4.92
CA ASN A 215 -28.71 14.07 5.13
C ASN A 215 -29.00 14.35 6.62
N TRP A 216 -28.55 13.46 7.52
CA TRP A 216 -28.82 13.51 8.95
C TRP A 216 -27.53 13.31 9.77
N PRO A 217 -26.58 14.28 9.74
CA PRO A 217 -25.28 14.13 10.41
C PRO A 217 -25.37 13.80 11.90
N GLN A 218 -26.39 14.31 12.59
CA GLN A 218 -26.67 14.02 13.99
C GLN A 218 -26.91 12.52 14.26
N LEU A 219 -27.56 11.81 13.33
CA LEU A 219 -27.78 10.36 13.44
C LEU A 219 -26.47 9.62 13.21
N LEU A 220 -25.68 10.04 12.20
CA LEU A 220 -24.37 9.44 11.90
C LEU A 220 -23.40 9.53 13.07
N THR A 221 -23.33 10.67 13.76
CA THR A 221 -22.42 10.84 14.91
C THR A 221 -22.75 9.92 16.09
N GLN A 222 -24.01 9.49 16.19
CA GLN A 222 -24.47 8.58 17.25
C GLN A 222 -24.54 7.12 16.79
N LEU A 223 -24.35 6.84 15.50
CA LEU A 223 -24.43 5.49 14.95
C LEU A 223 -23.21 4.68 15.39
N ARG A 224 -23.47 3.57 16.10
CA ARG A 224 -22.40 2.66 16.56
C ARG A 224 -22.28 1.44 15.66
N GLU A 225 -23.41 0.81 15.36
CA GLU A 225 -23.44 -0.39 14.52
C GLU A 225 -24.62 -0.34 13.55
N ALA A 226 -24.47 -0.96 12.39
CA ALA A 226 -25.56 -1.24 11.47
C ALA A 226 -25.48 -2.70 11.01
N GLU A 227 -26.60 -3.41 11.12
CA GLU A 227 -26.69 -4.84 10.80
C GLU A 227 -27.66 -5.03 9.64
N TRP A 228 -27.18 -5.67 8.57
CA TRP A 228 -27.99 -6.06 7.44
C TRP A 228 -28.63 -7.42 7.75
N VAL A 229 -29.95 -7.45 7.81
CA VAL A 229 -30.71 -8.61 8.30
C VAL A 229 -31.58 -9.18 7.19
N GLY A 230 -31.44 -10.49 6.94
CA GLY A 230 -32.28 -11.23 6.00
C GLY A 230 -32.21 -10.70 4.56
N ASP A 231 -31.05 -10.17 4.18
CA ASP A 231 -30.73 -9.61 2.87
C ASP A 231 -31.65 -8.48 2.37
N ARG A 232 -32.28 -7.73 3.28
CA ARG A 232 -33.33 -6.77 2.86
C ARG A 232 -33.52 -5.52 3.72
N ARG A 233 -33.01 -5.51 4.95
CA ARG A 233 -33.26 -4.41 5.90
C ARG A 233 -32.08 -4.14 6.80
N TRP A 234 -32.02 -2.91 7.27
CA TRP A 234 -31.02 -2.45 8.23
C TRP A 234 -31.61 -2.35 9.64
N ASN A 235 -30.88 -2.90 10.61
CA ASN A 235 -31.03 -2.58 12.02
C ASN A 235 -29.88 -1.66 12.43
N LEU A 236 -30.19 -0.47 12.94
CA LEU A 236 -29.22 0.51 13.38
C LEU A 236 -29.13 0.51 14.90
N ARG A 237 -27.93 0.41 15.46
CA ARG A 237 -27.67 0.53 16.89
C ARG A 237 -26.92 1.82 17.17
N PHE A 238 -27.47 2.62 18.06
CA PHE A 238 -26.90 3.90 18.46
C PHE A 238 -26.03 3.76 19.72
N VAL A 239 -25.23 4.78 20.00
CA VAL A 239 -24.29 4.84 21.14
C VAL A 239 -25.00 4.63 22.49
N SER A 240 -26.23 5.09 22.62
CA SER A 240 -27.09 4.90 23.81
C SER A 240 -27.58 3.45 24.02
N GLY A 241 -27.37 2.58 23.04
CA GLY A 241 -27.87 1.21 23.03
C GLY A 241 -29.24 1.04 22.37
N VAL A 242 -29.92 2.13 22.02
CA VAL A 242 -31.20 2.09 21.28
C VAL A 242 -31.01 1.41 19.93
N MET A 243 -31.90 0.47 19.63
CA MET A 243 -31.97 -0.19 18.33
C MET A 243 -33.12 0.40 17.52
N VAL A 244 -32.82 0.85 16.30
CA VAL A 244 -33.81 1.29 15.33
C VAL A 244 -33.88 0.29 14.19
N GLN A 245 -35.07 -0.13 13.83
CA GLN A 245 -35.28 -1.07 12.74
C GLN A 245 -35.88 -0.36 11.55
N LEU A 246 -35.13 -0.35 10.46
CA LEU A 246 -35.56 0.28 9.23
C LEU A 246 -36.48 -0.67 8.44
N PRO A 247 -37.39 -0.10 7.64
CA PRO A 247 -38.17 -0.88 6.69
C PRO A 247 -37.25 -1.51 5.63
N GLU A 248 -37.76 -2.54 4.98
CA GLU A 248 -37.21 -3.01 3.72
C GLU A 248 -37.44 -1.96 2.64
N ASP A 249 -36.44 -1.77 1.76
CA ASP A 249 -36.56 -0.81 0.67
C ASP A 249 -37.56 -1.32 -0.38
N SER A 250 -38.75 -0.71 -0.38
CA SER A 250 -39.79 -0.92 -1.38
C SER A 250 -39.97 0.32 -2.26
N ARG A 251 -40.76 0.22 -3.33
CA ARG A 251 -41.05 1.36 -4.23
C ARG A 251 -41.73 2.55 -3.52
N THR A 252 -42.42 2.30 -2.42
CA THR A 252 -43.27 3.29 -1.74
C THR A 252 -42.68 3.74 -0.41
N PHE A 253 -41.98 2.85 0.29
CA PHE A 253 -41.45 3.10 1.63
C PHE A 253 -40.18 2.29 1.87
N GLY A 254 -39.15 2.94 2.38
CA GLY A 254 -37.82 2.40 2.62
C GLY A 254 -37.05 3.26 3.62
N ALA A 255 -35.75 3.03 3.72
CA ALA A 255 -34.87 3.72 4.66
C ALA A 255 -34.92 5.25 4.47
N GLU A 256 -34.99 5.72 3.23
CA GLU A 256 -35.05 7.14 2.88
C GLU A 256 -36.25 7.86 3.53
N GLN A 257 -37.42 7.23 3.57
CA GLN A 257 -38.63 7.83 4.15
C GLN A 257 -38.70 7.64 5.67
N ALA A 258 -38.09 6.58 6.21
CA ALA A 258 -38.07 6.30 7.64
C ALA A 258 -37.09 7.19 8.43
N LEU A 259 -35.92 7.52 7.86
CA LEU A 259 -34.91 8.32 8.55
C LEU A 259 -35.37 9.74 8.94
N PRO A 260 -36.13 10.49 8.10
CA PRO A 260 -36.71 11.77 8.50
C PRO A 260 -37.69 11.64 9.68
N LEU A 261 -38.43 10.53 9.77
CA LEU A 261 -39.32 10.27 10.91
C LEU A 261 -38.51 10.05 12.18
N LEU A 262 -37.42 9.28 12.10
CA LEU A 262 -36.49 9.09 13.22
C LEU A 262 -35.88 10.41 13.68
N ALA A 263 -35.43 11.25 12.75
CA ALA A 263 -34.83 12.54 13.07
C ALA A 263 -35.82 13.46 13.80
N LYS A 264 -37.09 13.50 13.36
CA LYS A 264 -38.15 14.25 14.04
C LYS A 264 -38.44 13.71 15.45
N LEU A 265 -38.42 12.39 15.63
CA LEU A 265 -38.60 11.78 16.95
C LEU A 265 -37.43 12.08 17.88
N GLU A 266 -36.21 12.06 17.37
CA GLU A 266 -35.03 12.46 18.14
C GLU A 266 -35.10 13.93 18.56
N GLU A 267 -35.48 14.83 17.64
CA GLU A 267 -35.63 16.25 17.95
C GLU A 267 -36.75 16.52 18.96
N ALA A 268 -37.89 15.84 18.83
CA ALA A 268 -39.07 16.12 19.67
C ALA A 268 -39.06 15.40 21.02
N ARG A 269 -38.38 14.26 21.13
CA ARG A 269 -38.48 13.34 22.28
C ARG A 269 -37.13 12.78 22.75
N HIS A 270 -36.02 13.09 22.08
CA HIS A 270 -34.69 12.56 22.38
C HIS A 270 -34.66 11.04 22.50
N VAL A 271 -35.36 10.33 21.59
CA VAL A 271 -35.55 8.87 21.64
C VAL A 271 -34.23 8.09 21.60
N LEU A 272 -33.17 8.66 21.00
CA LEU A 272 -31.85 8.06 20.93
C LEU A 272 -31.01 8.34 22.17
N THR A 273 -31.47 9.16 23.12
CA THR A 273 -30.78 9.36 24.41
C THR A 273 -31.25 8.39 25.49
N LEU A 274 -32.30 7.61 25.21
CA LEU A 274 -32.84 6.61 26.12
C LEU A 274 -31.79 5.53 26.41
N ASN A 275 -31.72 5.09 27.68
CA ASN A 275 -30.76 4.07 28.13
C ASN A 275 -31.24 2.66 27.72
N ALA A 276 -31.08 2.35 26.43
CA ALA A 276 -31.66 1.23 25.69
C ALA A 276 -33.15 1.39 25.32
N GLY A 277 -33.58 0.64 24.31
CA GLY A 277 -34.94 0.68 23.74
C GLY A 277 -34.97 0.18 22.29
N GLU A 278 -36.16 -0.05 21.77
CA GLU A 278 -36.40 -0.47 20.38
C GLU A 278 -37.35 0.52 19.70
N VAL A 279 -36.95 1.05 18.55
CA VAL A 279 -37.77 1.90 17.69
C VAL A 279 -38.03 1.14 16.39
N ASP A 280 -39.24 0.65 16.21
CA ASP A 280 -39.64 -0.04 14.98
C ASP A 280 -40.24 0.98 14.00
N LEU A 281 -39.54 1.20 12.88
CA LEU A 281 -39.95 2.07 11.78
C LEU A 281 -40.34 1.27 10.52
N ARG A 282 -40.53 -0.05 10.64
CA ARG A 282 -40.80 -0.91 9.48
C ARG A 282 -42.17 -0.62 8.83
N LEU A 283 -43.11 -0.06 9.60
CA LEU A 283 -44.47 0.23 9.15
C LEU A 283 -44.59 1.72 8.76
N PRO A 284 -45.21 2.04 7.62
CA PRO A 284 -45.33 3.42 7.15
C PRO A 284 -46.33 4.26 7.94
N ASP A 285 -47.32 3.63 8.58
CA ASP A 285 -48.46 4.29 9.21
C ASP A 285 -48.30 4.47 10.74
N ARG A 286 -47.28 3.85 11.35
CA ARG A 286 -47.07 3.87 12.79
C ARG A 286 -45.62 3.66 13.16
N VAL A 287 -45.20 4.29 14.26
CA VAL A 287 -43.93 4.04 14.91
C VAL A 287 -44.18 3.33 16.24
N VAL A 288 -43.49 2.22 16.48
CA VAL A 288 -43.60 1.49 17.74
C VAL A 288 -42.34 1.75 18.56
N LEU A 289 -42.53 2.28 19.78
CA LEU A 289 -41.45 2.48 20.75
C LEU A 289 -41.60 1.45 21.86
N ARG A 290 -40.56 0.65 22.08
CA ARG A 290 -40.43 -0.20 23.27
C ARG A 290 -39.37 0.38 24.18
N LEU A 291 -39.80 0.76 25.37
CA LEU A 291 -38.95 1.26 26.43
C LEU A 291 -38.33 0.09 27.21
N PRO A 292 -37.12 0.27 27.77
CA PRO A 292 -36.50 -0.73 28.61
C PRO A 292 -37.30 -0.90 29.90
N GLU A 293 -37.37 -2.12 30.43
CA GLU A 293 -38.20 -2.49 31.58
C GLU A 293 -37.94 -1.61 32.83
N THR A 294 -36.75 -1.04 32.94
CA THR A 294 -36.32 -0.16 34.05
C THR A 294 -37.07 1.17 34.13
N VAL A 295 -37.75 1.61 33.06
CA VAL A 295 -38.51 2.87 33.04
C VAL A 295 -39.89 2.73 33.72
N GLY A 296 -40.30 1.50 34.09
CA GLY A 296 -41.62 1.23 34.69
C GLY A 296 -41.65 0.79 36.16
N THR A 297 -40.50 0.60 36.83
CA THR A 297 -40.47 -0.09 38.14
C THR A 297 -40.57 0.84 39.36
N THR A 298 -40.94 2.11 39.21
CA THR A 298 -41.30 2.92 40.40
C THR A 298 -42.81 2.81 40.58
N PRO A 299 -43.34 1.98 41.49
CA PRO A 299 -44.75 2.06 41.84
C PRO A 299 -44.97 3.45 42.42
N VAL A 300 -45.79 4.25 41.73
CA VAL A 300 -46.34 5.48 42.32
C VAL A 300 -47.33 5.02 43.39
N THR A 301 -46.83 4.67 44.57
CA THR A 301 -47.65 4.56 45.76
C THR A 301 -47.94 5.99 46.22
N GLN A 302 -48.93 6.63 45.59
CA GLN A 302 -49.60 7.75 46.24
C GLN A 302 -50.30 7.20 47.47
N LYS A 303 -49.64 7.36 48.62
CA LYS A 303 -50.27 7.19 49.93
C LYS A 303 -51.38 8.24 50.03
N PRO A 304 -52.67 7.87 50.22
CA PRO A 304 -53.70 8.88 50.42
C PRO A 304 -53.38 9.65 51.69
N ALA A 305 -53.33 10.98 51.57
CA ALA A 305 -53.21 11.87 52.71
C ALA A 305 -54.45 11.66 53.59
N VAL A 306 -54.24 11.10 54.78
CA VAL A 306 -55.26 11.00 55.81
C VAL A 306 -55.50 12.41 56.32
N ALA A 307 -56.73 12.91 56.14
CA ALA A 307 -57.20 14.12 56.78
C ALA A 307 -57.25 13.91 58.29
N GLY A 308 -56.65 14.83 59.04
CA GLY A 308 -56.71 14.95 60.49
C GLY A 308 -56.68 16.41 60.86
#